data_AF-A0A4S8X710-F1
#
_entry.id   AF-A0A4S8X710-F1
#
_cell.length_a   1.000
_cell.length_b   1.000
_cell.length_c   1.000
_cell.angle_alpha   90.00
_cell.angle_beta   90.00
_cell.angle_gamma   90.00
#
_symmetry.space_group_name_H-M   'P 1'
#
loop_
_entity.id
_entity.type
_entity.pdbx_description
1 polymer ?
#
loop_
_entity_poly.entity_id
_entity_poly.type
_entity_poly.pdbx_seq_one_letter_code
_entity_poly.pdbx_strand_id
1 'polypeptide(L)'
;MSKDRMFTPKAIIDHSFPQVKAVFKILANPSSYPILILNKWGSEMVSLIVSMTMLLLHVDRQSIYLDYAQTYQASSGVRQQRLEELRASCYPDDWAEPLPDYVNALEQHLETKHGGIEQYLLTLGLSRSEVQSIKAILLSGSRLSEKNGWLIDV
;
A
#
# COMPACT_ATOMS: atom_id res chain seq x y z
N MET A 1 6.26 22.18 6.31
CA MET A 1 5.80 20.81 6.03
C MET A 1 4.42 20.63 6.64
N SER A 2 3.50 19.95 5.95
CA SER A 2 2.14 19.72 6.46
C SER A 2 2.20 18.83 7.69
N LYS A 3 1.45 19.18 8.75
CA LYS A 3 1.20 18.29 9.89
C LYS A 3 0.20 17.18 9.55
N ASP A 4 -0.49 17.29 8.40
CA ASP A 4 -1.36 16.25 7.90
C ASP A 4 -0.52 15.09 7.34
N ARG A 5 -0.48 13.99 8.09
CA ARG A 5 0.21 12.75 7.71
C ARG A 5 -0.40 12.09 6.46
N MET A 6 -1.63 12.46 6.08
CA MET A 6 -2.26 12.03 4.83
C MET A 6 -1.92 12.93 3.64
N PHE A 7 -1.24 14.06 3.83
CA PHE A 7 -0.87 14.95 2.73
C PHE A 7 -0.07 14.22 1.65
N THR A 8 0.97 13.48 2.05
CA THR A 8 1.85 12.78 1.09
C THR A 8 1.11 11.66 0.34
N PRO A 9 0.38 10.73 1.00
CA PRO A 9 -0.46 9.75 0.30
C PRO A 9 -1.44 10.38 -0.70
N LYS A 10 -2.15 11.43 -0.29
CA LYS A 10 -3.12 12.13 -1.15
C LYS A 10 -2.43 12.80 -2.35
N ALA A 11 -1.29 13.46 -2.12
CA ALA A 11 -0.51 14.08 -3.19
C ALA A 11 0.02 13.06 -4.21
N ILE A 12 0.45 11.87 -3.75
CA ILE A 12 0.87 10.78 -4.64
C ILE A 12 -0.32 10.34 -5.50
N ILE A 13 -1.48 10.08 -4.89
CA ILE A 13 -2.70 9.70 -5.62
C ILE A 13 -3.07 10.77 -6.65
N ASP A 14 -2.94 12.05 -6.30
CA ASP A 14 -3.40 13.15 -7.14
C ASP A 14 -2.42 13.57 -8.24
N HIS A 15 -1.13 13.24 -8.11
CA HIS A 15 -0.08 13.83 -8.95
C HIS A 15 0.95 12.84 -9.50
N SER A 16 1.00 11.60 -9.00
CA SER A 16 1.97 10.58 -9.44
C SER A 16 1.32 9.51 -10.35
N PHE A 17 0.47 9.96 -11.27
CA PHE A 17 -0.30 9.08 -12.15
C PHE A 17 0.57 8.07 -12.93
N PRO A 18 1.70 8.45 -13.58
CA PRO A 18 2.52 7.49 -14.30
C PRO A 18 3.13 6.41 -13.41
N GLN A 19 3.55 6.77 -12.20
CA GLN A 19 4.18 5.87 -11.24
C GLN A 19 3.17 4.86 -10.68
N VAL A 20 2.00 5.35 -10.26
CA VAL A 20 0.94 4.46 -9.76
C VAL A 20 0.45 3.53 -10.87
N LYS A 21 0.27 4.04 -12.10
CA LYS A 21 -0.04 3.21 -13.26
C LYS A 21 1.00 2.11 -13.49
N ALA A 22 2.28 2.44 -13.45
CA ALA A 22 3.35 1.49 -13.71
C ALA A 22 3.34 0.33 -12.69
N VAL A 23 3.13 0.64 -11.41
CA VAL A 23 3.01 -0.38 -10.35
C VAL A 23 1.83 -1.30 -10.62
N PHE A 24 0.64 -0.77 -10.89
CA PHE A 24 -0.55 -1.59 -11.12
C PHE A 24 -0.50 -2.35 -12.46
N LYS A 25 0.25 -1.89 -13.46
CA LYS A 25 0.57 -2.67 -14.69
C LYS A 25 1.41 -3.90 -14.37
N ILE A 26 2.36 -3.80 -13.44
CA ILE A 26 3.17 -4.95 -12.98
C ILE A 26 2.27 -5.95 -12.24
N LEU A 27 1.41 -5.46 -11.33
CA LEU A 27 0.43 -6.31 -10.62
C LEU A 27 -0.55 -7.01 -11.59
N ALA A 28 -0.87 -6.40 -12.72
CA ALA A 28 -1.74 -7.00 -13.73
C ALA A 28 -1.06 -8.07 -14.60
N ASN A 29 0.27 -8.19 -14.55
CA ASN A 29 1.03 -9.11 -15.39
C ASN A 29 1.35 -10.42 -14.63
N PRO A 30 0.76 -11.57 -15.03
CA PRO A 30 1.04 -12.85 -14.38
C PRO A 30 2.52 -13.25 -14.39
N SER A 31 3.27 -12.85 -15.43
CA SER A 31 4.70 -13.16 -15.55
C SER A 31 5.59 -12.35 -14.60
N SER A 32 5.03 -11.38 -13.88
CA SER A 32 5.76 -10.58 -12.89
C SER A 32 5.79 -11.20 -11.49
N TYR A 33 5.05 -12.28 -11.25
CA TYR A 33 4.97 -12.92 -9.93
C TYR A 33 6.08 -13.97 -9.72
N PRO A 34 6.63 -14.09 -8.49
CA PRO A 34 6.25 -13.36 -7.27
C PRO A 34 6.78 -11.92 -7.22
N ILE A 35 6.00 -11.01 -6.61
CA ILE A 35 6.32 -9.58 -6.50
C ILE A 35 6.69 -9.24 -5.05
N LEU A 36 7.83 -8.58 -4.86
CA LEU A 36 8.25 -7.98 -3.59
C LEU A 36 8.23 -6.45 -3.71
N ILE A 37 7.46 -5.79 -2.84
CA ILE A 37 7.40 -4.32 -2.73
C ILE A 37 8.08 -3.94 -1.43
N LEU A 38 9.20 -3.21 -1.51
CA LEU A 38 9.96 -2.82 -0.32
C LEU A 38 10.49 -1.40 -0.44
N ASN A 39 10.68 -0.78 0.72
CA ASN A 39 11.61 0.31 0.94
C ASN A 39 12.32 0.04 2.28
N LYS A 40 13.18 0.97 2.72
CA LYS A 40 13.96 0.81 3.95
C LYS A 40 13.13 0.43 5.19
N TRP A 41 11.93 0.99 5.32
CA TRP A 41 11.09 0.84 6.52
C TRP A 41 9.79 0.05 6.27
N GLY A 42 9.62 -0.54 5.09
CA GLY A 42 8.38 -1.18 4.65
C GLY A 42 7.13 -0.28 4.66
N SER A 43 7.26 1.04 4.83
CA SER A 43 6.15 1.97 5.08
C SER A 43 6.00 3.05 4.01
N GLU A 44 5.08 3.99 4.20
CA GLU A 44 4.82 5.10 3.27
C GLU A 44 4.28 4.63 1.91
N MET A 45 5.11 4.61 0.86
CA MET A 45 4.70 4.17 -0.48
C MET A 45 4.37 2.69 -0.53
N VAL A 46 5.06 1.85 0.25
CA VAL A 46 4.75 0.42 0.35
C VAL A 46 3.35 0.26 0.92
N SER A 47 3.09 0.86 2.08
CA SER A 47 1.76 0.86 2.71
C SER A 47 0.67 1.40 1.79
N LEU A 48 0.95 2.46 1.03
CA LEU A 48 0.00 3.04 0.08
C LEU A 48 -0.38 2.05 -1.02
N ILE A 49 0.60 1.46 -1.71
CA ILE A 49 0.34 0.52 -2.79
C ILE A 49 -0.35 -0.74 -2.28
N VAL A 50 0.10 -1.30 -1.15
CA VAL A 50 -0.51 -2.49 -0.54
C VAL A 50 -1.95 -2.20 -0.14
N SER A 51 -2.22 -1.08 0.55
CA SER A 51 -3.57 -0.71 0.97
C SER A 51 -4.49 -0.44 -0.22
N MET A 52 -4.02 0.26 -1.25
CA MET A 52 -4.78 0.45 -2.49
C MET A 52 -5.08 -0.86 -3.19
N THR A 53 -4.16 -1.82 -3.16
CA THR A 53 -4.37 -3.16 -3.71
C THR A 53 -5.44 -3.91 -2.89
N MET A 54 -5.37 -3.88 -1.56
CA MET A 54 -6.38 -4.51 -0.70
C MET A 54 -7.77 -3.86 -0.85
N LEU A 55 -7.85 -2.54 -1.02
CA LEU A 55 -9.08 -1.83 -1.36
C LEU A 55 -9.64 -2.31 -2.71
N LEU A 56 -8.78 -2.50 -3.72
CA LEU A 56 -9.19 -3.05 -5.02
C LEU A 56 -9.73 -4.49 -4.91
N LEU A 57 -9.20 -5.27 -3.96
CA LEU A 57 -9.65 -6.62 -3.64
C LEU A 57 -10.87 -6.66 -2.71
N HIS A 58 -11.41 -5.49 -2.32
CA HIS A 58 -12.53 -5.35 -1.39
C HIS A 58 -12.29 -5.99 -0.01
N VAL A 59 -11.05 -5.95 0.47
CA VAL A 59 -10.74 -6.34 1.86
C VAL A 59 -11.33 -5.29 2.81
N ASP A 60 -11.83 -5.73 3.96
CA ASP A 60 -12.42 -4.82 4.94
C ASP A 60 -11.37 -3.88 5.56
N ARG A 61 -11.80 -2.68 5.96
CA ARG A 61 -10.90 -1.63 6.46
C ARG A 61 -10.10 -2.06 7.69
N GLN A 62 -10.69 -2.88 8.56
CA GLN A 62 -10.02 -3.32 9.78
C GLN A 62 -8.85 -4.23 9.43
N SER A 63 -9.04 -5.18 8.51
CA SER A 63 -7.97 -6.05 8.02
C SER A 63 -6.86 -5.26 7.32
N ILE A 64 -7.20 -4.25 6.51
CA ILE A 64 -6.21 -3.37 5.87
C ILE A 64 -5.42 -2.58 6.94
N TYR A 65 -6.10 -2.08 7.98
CA TYR A 65 -5.45 -1.34 9.04
C TYR A 65 -4.49 -2.22 9.85
N LEU A 66 -4.88 -3.46 10.13
CA LEU A 66 -4.03 -4.41 10.84
C LEU A 66 -2.75 -4.73 10.06
N ASP A 67 -2.86 -4.96 8.75
CA ASP A 67 -1.70 -5.14 7.85
C ASP A 67 -0.78 -3.90 7.86
N TYR A 68 -1.36 -2.70 7.68
CA TYR A 68 -0.63 -1.44 7.76
C TYR A 68 0.10 -1.27 9.10
N ALA A 69 -0.58 -1.52 10.22
CA ALA A 69 -0.03 -1.37 11.56
C ALA A 69 1.05 -2.40 11.89
N GLN A 70 0.96 -3.60 11.32
CA GLN A 70 1.94 -4.67 11.51
C GLN A 70 3.35 -4.25 11.05
N THR A 71 3.45 -3.44 9.99
CA THR A 71 4.73 -2.87 9.53
C THR A 71 5.47 -2.12 10.64
N TYR A 72 4.74 -1.35 11.45
CA TYR A 72 5.29 -0.57 12.55
C TYR A 72 5.68 -1.46 13.74
N GLN A 73 4.88 -2.48 14.02
CA GLN A 73 5.15 -3.46 15.09
C GLN A 73 6.40 -4.30 14.79
N ALA A 74 6.52 -4.80 13.56
CA ALA A 74 7.67 -5.58 13.09
C ALA A 74 8.97 -4.77 13.12
N SER A 75 8.88 -3.44 12.97
CA SER A 75 10.01 -2.52 13.00
C SER A 75 10.36 -2.00 14.41
N SER A 76 9.75 -2.54 15.48
CA SER A 76 9.94 -2.04 16.85
C SER A 76 11.39 -2.11 17.34
N GLY A 77 12.14 -3.14 16.95
CA GLY A 77 13.56 -3.30 17.30
C GLY A 77 14.49 -2.22 16.72
N VAL A 78 14.06 -1.55 15.65
CA VAL A 78 14.81 -0.48 14.96
C VAL A 78 14.12 0.89 15.11
N ARG A 79 13.15 1.00 16.03
CA ARG A 79 12.34 2.22 16.22
C ARG A 79 13.20 3.44 16.57
N GLN A 80 14.24 3.27 17.38
CA GLN A 80 15.10 4.38 17.78
C GLN A 80 15.87 4.97 16.59
N GLN A 81 16.41 4.12 15.72
CA GLN A 81 17.06 4.54 14.48
C GLN A 81 16.08 5.30 13.58
N ARG A 82 14.85 4.79 13.44
CA ARG A 82 13.81 5.47 12.65
C ARG A 82 13.49 6.87 13.20
N LEU A 83 13.39 7.03 14.52
CA LEU A 83 13.17 8.32 15.16
C LEU A 83 14.31 9.31 14.90
N GLU A 84 15.56 8.85 14.96
CA GLU A 84 16.73 9.69 14.67
C GLU A 84 16.69 10.23 13.24
N GLU A 85 16.33 9.39 12.26
CA GLU A 85 16.20 9.79 10.86
C GLU A 85 15.03 10.75 10.60
N LEU A 86 13.89 10.51 11.26
CA LEU A 86 12.74 11.41 11.21
C LEU A 86 13.11 12.80 11.75
N ARG A 87 13.75 12.86 12.92
CA ARG A 87 14.20 14.12 13.54
C ARG A 87 15.23 14.85 12.68
N ALA A 88 16.19 14.12 12.11
CA ALA A 88 17.17 14.69 11.18
C ALA A 88 16.51 15.30 9.93
N SER A 89 15.36 14.77 9.53
CA SER A 89 14.54 15.26 8.42
C SER A 89 13.43 16.22 8.86
N CYS A 90 13.45 16.68 10.11
CA CYS A 90 12.45 17.58 10.71
C CYS A 90 11.01 17.04 10.72
N TYR A 91 10.83 15.72 10.72
CA TYR A 91 9.53 15.08 10.96
C TYR A 91 9.29 14.89 12.47
N PRO A 92 8.03 15.03 12.93
CA PRO A 92 7.69 14.72 14.31
C PRO A 92 7.71 13.21 14.60
N ASP A 93 7.96 12.86 15.86
CA ASP A 93 8.15 11.48 16.33
C ASP A 93 6.94 10.56 16.09
N ASP A 94 5.72 11.11 16.02
CA ASP A 94 4.49 10.34 15.76
C ASP A 94 4.45 9.71 14.36
N TRP A 95 5.32 10.13 13.44
CA TRP A 95 5.53 9.47 12.15
C TRP A 95 6.16 8.08 12.27
N ALA A 96 6.75 7.76 13.42
CA ALA A 96 7.23 6.42 13.76
C ALA A 96 6.11 5.49 14.23
N GLU A 97 4.87 5.96 14.35
CA GLU A 97 3.70 5.18 14.80
C GLU A 97 2.68 5.02 13.66
N PRO A 98 1.88 3.94 13.65
CA PRO A 98 0.80 3.80 12.67
C PRO A 98 -0.23 4.92 12.85
N LEU A 99 -0.73 5.50 11.75
CA LEU A 99 -1.79 6.50 11.78
C LEU A 99 -3.17 5.81 11.91
N PRO A 100 -3.92 6.00 13.00
CA PRO A 100 -5.17 5.26 13.24
C PRO A 100 -6.24 5.40 12.14
N ASP A 101 -6.37 6.59 11.56
CA ASP A 101 -7.39 6.89 10.53
C ASP A 101 -6.88 6.70 9.09
N TYR A 102 -5.70 6.08 8.91
CA TYR A 102 -5.02 5.99 7.62
C TYR A 102 -5.92 5.38 6.52
N VAL A 103 -6.50 4.21 6.79
CA VAL A 103 -7.28 3.46 5.79
C VAL A 103 -8.57 4.19 5.43
N ASN A 104 -9.26 4.72 6.43
CA ASN A 104 -10.50 5.46 6.23
C ASN A 104 -10.26 6.77 5.46
N ALA A 105 -9.21 7.53 5.81
CA ALA A 105 -8.83 8.73 5.07
C ALA A 105 -8.35 8.43 3.64
N LEU A 106 -7.69 7.30 3.41
CA LEU A 106 -7.25 6.84 2.09
C LEU A 106 -8.45 6.48 1.20
N GLU A 107 -9.33 5.61 1.69
CA GLU A 107 -10.54 5.18 0.98
C GLU A 107 -11.44 6.39 0.69
N GLN A 108 -11.70 7.24 1.68
CA GLN A 108 -12.51 8.45 1.50
C GLN A 108 -11.93 9.37 0.42
N HIS A 109 -10.61 9.56 0.36
CA HIS A 109 -9.99 10.39 -0.67
C HIS A 109 -10.17 9.79 -2.07
N LEU A 110 -10.00 8.48 -2.22
CA LEU A 110 -10.23 7.77 -3.49
C LEU A 110 -11.71 7.85 -3.91
N GLU A 111 -12.63 7.60 -3.00
CA GLU A 111 -14.08 7.65 -3.26
C GLU A 111 -14.53 9.05 -3.68
N THR A 112 -14.23 10.06 -2.86
CA THR A 112 -14.77 11.41 -3.06
C THR A 112 -14.16 12.15 -4.24
N LYS A 113 -12.86 11.93 -4.52
CA LYS A 113 -12.15 12.67 -5.57
C LYS A 113 -12.01 11.90 -6.88
N HIS A 114 -11.96 10.57 -6.83
CA HIS A 114 -11.63 9.73 -7.98
C HIS A 114 -12.70 8.69 -8.32
N GLY A 115 -13.82 8.64 -7.58
CA GLY A 115 -14.91 7.69 -7.80
C GLY A 115 -14.58 6.27 -7.37
N GLY A 116 -13.65 6.12 -6.42
CA GLY A 116 -13.20 4.85 -5.88
C GLY A 116 -11.96 4.29 -6.57
N ILE A 117 -11.37 3.24 -5.99
CA ILE A 117 -10.09 2.68 -6.44
C ILE A 117 -10.14 2.14 -7.88
N GLU A 118 -11.22 1.50 -8.29
CA GLU A 118 -11.36 0.99 -9.66
C GLU A 118 -11.40 2.13 -10.68
N GLN A 119 -12.26 3.12 -10.45
CA GLN A 119 -12.41 4.26 -11.34
C GLN A 119 -11.12 5.09 -11.41
N TYR A 120 -10.42 5.23 -10.28
CA TYR A 120 -9.10 5.82 -10.23
C TYR A 120 -8.12 5.10 -11.18
N LEU A 121 -7.97 3.78 -11.06
CA LEU A 121 -7.04 2.99 -11.91
C LEU A 121 -7.42 3.04 -13.40
N LEU A 122 -8.72 3.02 -13.72
CA LEU A 122 -9.19 3.21 -15.10
C LEU A 122 -8.82 4.59 -15.64
N THR A 123 -8.93 5.63 -14.82
CA THR A 123 -8.55 7.02 -15.19
C THR A 123 -7.04 7.15 -15.41
N LEU A 124 -6.21 6.39 -14.69
CA LEU A 124 -4.78 6.29 -14.98
C LEU A 124 -4.46 5.56 -16.30
N GLY A 125 -5.46 4.91 -16.90
CA GLY A 125 -5.34 4.17 -18.16
C GLY A 125 -4.89 2.73 -18.00
N LEU A 126 -5.28 2.08 -16.89
CA LEU A 126 -5.41 0.61 -16.87
C LEU A 126 -6.69 0.21 -17.63
N SER A 127 -6.65 -0.92 -18.32
CA SER A 127 -7.86 -1.49 -18.89
C SER A 127 -8.69 -2.22 -17.82
N ARG A 128 -9.98 -2.42 -18.11
CA ARG A 128 -10.83 -3.28 -17.27
C ARG A 128 -10.27 -4.70 -17.15
N SER A 129 -9.69 -5.24 -18.23
CA SER A 129 -9.09 -6.59 -18.20
C SER A 129 -7.89 -6.63 -17.26
N GLU A 130 -7.04 -5.59 -17.24
CA GLU A 130 -5.90 -5.51 -16.32
C GLU A 130 -6.35 -5.43 -14.87
N VAL A 131 -7.37 -4.62 -14.57
CA VAL A 131 -7.97 -4.55 -13.22
C VAL A 131 -8.50 -5.92 -12.79
N GLN A 132 -9.21 -6.64 -13.66
CA GLN A 132 -9.70 -7.99 -13.36
C GLN A 132 -8.59 -9.01 -13.21
N SER A 133 -7.50 -8.90 -14.00
CA SER A 133 -6.32 -9.76 -13.87
C SER A 133 -5.69 -9.64 -12.49
N ILE A 134 -5.54 -8.42 -11.94
CA ILE A 134 -5.02 -8.21 -10.58
C ILE A 134 -5.87 -8.97 -9.56
N LYS A 135 -7.20 -8.79 -9.61
CA LYS A 135 -8.13 -9.47 -8.70
C LYS A 135 -8.03 -11.00 -8.83
N ALA A 136 -8.03 -11.51 -10.06
CA ALA A 136 -7.93 -12.94 -10.33
C ALA A 136 -6.63 -13.55 -9.80
N ILE A 137 -5.48 -12.92 -10.06
CA ILE A 137 -4.17 -13.41 -9.62
C ILE A 137 -4.10 -13.45 -8.09
N LEU A 138 -4.43 -12.34 -7.43
CA LEU A 138 -4.24 -12.22 -5.98
C LEU A 138 -5.29 -12.99 -5.15
N LEU A 139 -6.52 -13.15 -5.64
CA LEU A 139 -7.54 -13.95 -4.95
C LEU A 139 -7.41 -15.45 -5.21
N SER A 140 -6.91 -15.85 -6.39
CA SER A 140 -6.69 -17.27 -6.72
C SER A 140 -5.52 -17.92 -5.96
N GLY A 141 -4.67 -17.10 -5.32
CA GLY A 141 -3.54 -17.54 -4.48
C GLY A 141 -3.92 -18.36 -3.25
N SER A 142 -5.21 -18.45 -2.90
CA SER A 142 -5.74 -19.33 -1.85
C SER A 142 -5.53 -20.84 -2.12
N ARG A 143 -4.91 -21.22 -3.26
CA ARG A 143 -4.46 -22.61 -3.55
C ARG A 143 -2.95 -22.85 -3.47
N LEU A 144 -2.12 -21.83 -3.24
CA LEU A 144 -0.65 -21.97 -3.33
C LEU A 144 0.08 -22.10 -1.98
N SER A 145 -0.60 -22.04 -0.83
CA SER A 145 0.09 -21.92 0.47
C SER A 145 0.13 -23.16 1.39
N GLU A 146 -0.45 -24.31 1.02
CA GLU A 146 -0.43 -25.47 1.95
C GLU A 146 0.55 -26.60 1.58
N LYS A 147 1.24 -26.54 0.44
CA LYS A 147 2.03 -27.71 -0.02
C LYS A 147 3.54 -27.63 -0.01
N ASN A 148 4.19 -26.49 0.17
CA ASN A 148 5.66 -26.45 0.24
C ASN A 148 6.12 -25.56 1.39
N GLY A 149 6.18 -26.15 2.58
CA GLY A 149 6.58 -25.49 3.81
C GLY A 149 8.06 -25.16 3.86
N TRP A 150 8.49 -24.13 3.15
CA TRP A 150 9.76 -23.43 3.41
C TRP A 150 9.57 -21.95 3.06
N LEU A 151 8.95 -21.18 3.97
CA LEU A 151 9.10 -19.73 3.98
C LEU A 151 10.36 -19.46 4.80
N ILE A 152 11.45 -19.09 4.13
CA ILE A 152 12.59 -18.47 4.83
C ILE A 152 12.19 -17.03 5.10
N ASP A 153 11.95 -16.73 6.37
CA ASP A 153 12.09 -15.38 6.90
C ASP A 153 13.58 -15.02 6.84
N VAL A 154 13.91 -13.94 6.11
CA VAL A 154 15.22 -13.26 6.19
C VAL A 154 15.06 -12.05 7.09
#